data_AF-A0A645GNR7-F1
#
_entry.id   AF-A0A645GNR7-F1
#
_cell.length_a   1.000
_cell.length_b   1.000
_cell.length_c   1.000
_cell.angle_alpha   90.00
_cell.angle_beta   90.00
_cell.angle_gamma   90.00
#
_symmetry.space_group_name_H-M   'P 1'
#
loop_
_entity.id
_entity.type
_entity.pdbx_description
1 polymer ?
#
loop_
_entity_poly.entity_id
_entity_poly.type
_entity_poly.pdbx_seq_one_letter_code
_entity_poly.pdbx_strand_id
1 'polypeptide(L)'
;MRADVLADVKNRKTSFLDAVLSGVFTVPGDGCVDYPPIMALLKANQYQGWLVVEAEQDPAIAHPLTYARLGYNNLSRLARDAGLI
;
A
#
# COMPACT_ATOMS: atom_id res chain seq x y z
N MET A 1 2.13 0.13 -4.23
CA MET A 1 2.34 0.70 -5.59
C MET A 1 2.10 -0.36 -6.65
N ARG A 2 1.68 0.02 -7.86
CA ARG A 2 1.58 -0.87 -9.03
C ARG A 2 2.80 -0.69 -9.92
N ALA A 3 3.56 -1.76 -10.15
CA ALA A 3 4.91 -1.69 -10.73
C ALA A 3 4.92 -1.29 -12.21
N ASP A 4 3.95 -1.79 -12.97
CA ASP A 4 3.70 -1.48 -14.37
C ASP A 4 3.35 0.01 -14.57
N VAL A 5 2.40 0.52 -13.79
CA VAL A 5 2.02 1.94 -13.82
C VAL A 5 3.21 2.81 -13.41
N LEU A 6 3.96 2.41 -12.38
CA LEU A 6 5.16 3.15 -11.93
C LEU A 6 6.21 3.24 -13.05
N ALA A 7 6.44 2.16 -13.78
CA ALA A 7 7.38 2.14 -14.89
C ALA A 7 6.92 3.09 -16.00
N ASP A 8 5.65 3.06 -16.37
CA ASP A 8 5.07 3.94 -17.39
C ASP A 8 5.18 5.43 -17.01
N VAL A 9 4.70 5.83 -15.83
CA VAL A 9 4.69 7.25 -15.41
C VAL A 9 6.11 7.81 -15.26
N LYS A 10 7.08 6.97 -14.88
CA LYS A 10 8.51 7.35 -14.88
C LYS A 10 9.05 7.55 -16.28
N ASN A 11 8.75 6.64 -17.21
CA ASN A 11 9.18 6.74 -18.60
C ASN A 11 8.61 7.99 -19.27
N ARG A 12 7.35 8.31 -19.00
CA ARG A 12 6.67 9.51 -19.51
C ARG A 12 7.01 10.79 -18.74
N LYS A 13 7.79 10.72 -17.66
CA LYS A 13 8.12 11.85 -16.76
C LYS A 13 6.89 12.63 -16.33
N THR A 14 5.84 11.89 -16.00
CA THR A 14 4.52 12.41 -15.65
C THR A 14 4.57 13.19 -14.33
N SER A 15 3.66 14.17 -14.15
CA SER A 15 3.54 14.90 -12.90
C SER A 15 3.11 13.98 -11.76
N PHE A 16 3.33 14.39 -10.50
CA PHE A 16 2.89 13.60 -9.34
C PHE A 16 1.37 13.37 -9.36
N LEU A 17 0.58 14.43 -9.60
CA LEU A 17 -0.87 14.35 -9.65
C LEU A 17 -1.34 13.38 -10.74
N ASP A 18 -0.77 13.48 -11.94
CA ASP A 18 -1.13 12.60 -13.05
C ASP A 18 -0.73 11.14 -12.77
N ALA A 19 0.36 10.91 -12.03
CA ALA A 19 0.75 9.56 -11.61
C ALA A 19 -0.23 8.97 -10.58
N VAL A 20 -0.72 9.79 -9.64
CA VAL A 20 -1.80 9.42 -8.70
C VAL A 20 -3.06 9.04 -9.48
N LEU A 21 -3.50 9.88 -10.42
CA LEU A 21 -4.67 9.62 -11.26
C LEU A 21 -4.49 8.40 -12.17
N SER A 22 -3.25 8.10 -12.58
CA SER A 22 -2.92 6.87 -13.32
C SER A 22 -2.96 5.61 -12.44
N GLY A 23 -3.17 5.74 -11.12
CA GLY A 23 -3.30 4.61 -10.20
C GLY A 23 -1.97 4.00 -9.75
N VAL A 24 -0.89 4.79 -9.69
CA VAL A 24 0.43 4.28 -9.29
C VAL A 24 0.46 3.81 -7.82
N PHE A 25 -0.28 4.51 -6.94
CA PHE A 25 -0.42 4.17 -5.53
C PHE A 25 -1.67 3.32 -5.29
N THR A 26 -1.59 2.49 -4.26
CA THR A 26 -2.65 1.57 -3.82
C THR A 26 -2.31 0.99 -2.46
N VAL A 27 -3.26 0.32 -1.84
CA VAL A 27 -3.22 -0.23 -0.49
C VAL A 27 -2.40 -1.54 -0.37
N PRO A 28 -1.99 -1.95 0.84
CA PRO A 28 -1.34 -3.24 1.06
C PRO A 28 -2.12 -4.41 0.46
N GLY A 29 -1.42 -5.32 -0.22
CA GLY A 29 -1.98 -6.49 -0.88
C GLY A 29 -2.62 -6.25 -2.25
N ASP A 30 -2.64 -5.02 -2.76
CA ASP A 30 -3.09 -4.67 -4.12
C ASP A 30 -1.96 -4.08 -4.99
N GLY A 31 -0.71 -4.34 -4.61
CA GLY A 31 0.46 -3.80 -5.29
C GLY A 31 1.70 -4.68 -5.11
N CYS A 32 2.86 -4.12 -5.45
CA CYS A 32 4.13 -4.85 -5.55
C CYS A 32 5.04 -4.74 -4.32
N VAL A 33 4.58 -4.13 -3.22
CA VAL A 33 5.41 -3.99 -2.01
C VAL A 33 5.39 -5.29 -1.21
N ASP A 34 6.57 -5.83 -0.90
CA ASP A 34 6.74 -7.04 -0.10
C ASP A 34 6.75 -6.69 1.40
N TYR A 35 5.57 -6.78 2.04
CA TYR A 35 5.36 -6.40 3.44
C TYR A 35 5.82 -7.41 4.51
N PRO A 36 5.79 -8.74 4.31
CA PRO A 36 6.19 -9.70 5.35
C PRO A 36 7.58 -9.44 5.97
N PRO A 37 8.64 -9.13 5.20
CA PRO A 37 9.94 -8.79 5.79
C PRO A 37 9.90 -7.53 6.67
N ILE A 38 9.08 -6.54 6.29
CA ILE A 38 8.89 -5.30 7.06
C ILE A 38 8.19 -5.61 8.40
N MET A 39 7.14 -6.44 8.38
CA MET A 39 6.44 -6.84 9.60
C MET A 39 7.33 -7.64 10.56
N ALA A 40 8.14 -8.56 10.02
CA ALA A 40 9.11 -9.32 10.80
C ALA A 40 10.15 -8.39 11.46
N LEU A 41 10.63 -7.37 10.74
CA LEU A 41 11.56 -6.38 11.27
C LEU A 41 10.92 -5.54 12.39
N LEU A 42 9.69 -5.09 12.22
CA LEU A 42 8.96 -4.35 13.27
C LEU A 42 8.78 -5.20 14.53
N LYS A 43 8.46 -6.50 14.37
CA LYS A 43 8.33 -7.43 15.50
C LYS A 43 9.66 -7.63 16.22
N ALA A 44 10.75 -7.84 15.48
CA ALA A 44 12.08 -8.04 16.04
C ALA A 44 12.55 -6.84 16.88
N ASN A 45 12.11 -5.63 16.52
CA ASN A 45 12.41 -4.39 17.24
C ASN A 45 11.35 -4.01 18.29
N GLN A 46 10.42 -4.93 18.62
CA GLN A 46 9.39 -4.73 19.63
C GLN A 46 8.56 -3.45 19.40
N TYR A 47 8.28 -3.12 18.13
CA TYR A 47 7.48 -1.95 17.79
C TYR A 47 6.07 -2.06 18.39
N GLN A 48 5.58 -0.99 19.05
CA GLN A 48 4.26 -0.92 19.71
C GLN A 48 3.46 0.35 19.32
N GLY A 49 3.63 0.82 18.09
CA GLY A 49 2.93 1.98 17.58
C GLY A 49 1.79 1.63 16.61
N TRP A 50 1.34 2.65 15.87
CA TRP A 50 0.26 2.53 14.90
C TRP A 50 0.76 2.03 13.55
N LEU A 51 0.02 1.10 12.96
CA LEU A 51 0.11 0.80 11.54
C LEU A 51 -1.03 1.52 10.81
N VAL A 52 -0.69 2.47 9.96
CA VAL A 52 -1.67 3.32 9.24
C VAL A 52 -1.65 2.95 7.76
N VAL A 53 -2.85 2.72 7.19
CA VAL A 53 -3.01 2.58 5.74
C VAL A 53 -3.17 3.97 5.13
N GLU A 54 -2.26 4.32 4.23
CA GLU A 54 -2.33 5.53 3.42
C GLU A 54 -2.22 5.12 1.94
N ALA A 55 -3.13 5.66 1.11
CA ALA A 55 -3.11 5.45 -0.34
C ALA A 55 -3.85 6.58 -1.06
N GLU A 56 -3.12 7.35 -1.86
CA GLU A 56 -3.68 8.36 -2.75
C GLU A 56 -4.18 7.68 -4.03
N GLN A 57 -5.49 7.69 -4.23
CA GLN A 57 -6.14 7.09 -5.40
C GLN A 57 -7.25 8.01 -5.90
N ASP A 58 -7.52 7.96 -7.21
CA ASP A 58 -8.72 8.59 -7.75
C ASP A 58 -9.97 7.89 -7.22
N PRO A 59 -10.82 8.55 -6.41
CA PRO A 59 -12.00 7.93 -5.80
C PRO A 59 -13.08 7.53 -6.83
N ALA A 60 -13.05 8.08 -8.05
CA ALA A 60 -13.96 7.68 -9.12
C ALA A 60 -13.61 6.31 -9.71
N ILE A 61 -12.33 5.91 -9.63
CA ILE A 61 -11.82 4.62 -10.11
C ILE A 61 -11.68 3.63 -8.95
N ALA A 62 -11.18 4.10 -7.81
CA ALA A 62 -10.90 3.34 -6.61
C ALA A 62 -11.83 3.76 -5.47
N HIS A 63 -13.01 3.14 -5.40
CA HIS A 63 -14.02 3.47 -4.39
C HIS A 63 -13.44 3.45 -2.96
N PRO A 64 -13.49 4.57 -2.20
CA PRO A 64 -12.71 4.71 -0.97
C PRO A 64 -12.97 3.64 0.09
N LEU A 65 -14.23 3.30 0.35
CA LEU A 65 -14.57 2.31 1.38
C LEU A 65 -14.08 0.90 1.01
N THR A 66 -14.08 0.58 -0.28
CA THR A 66 -13.63 -0.74 -0.77
C THR A 66 -12.13 -0.88 -0.54
N TYR A 67 -11.35 0.12 -0.92
CA TYR A 67 -9.89 0.10 -0.76
C TYR A 67 -9.46 0.27 0.70
N ALA A 68 -10.16 1.08 1.50
CA ALA A 68 -9.89 1.16 2.94
C ALA A 68 -10.06 -0.20 3.64
N ARG A 69 -11.13 -0.96 3.31
CA ARG A 69 -11.35 -2.32 3.84
C ARG A 69 -10.29 -3.30 3.35
N LEU A 70 -9.94 -3.25 2.06
CA LEU A 70 -8.91 -4.10 1.47
C LEU A 70 -7.56 -3.89 2.15
N GLY A 71 -7.13 -2.63 2.28
CA GLY A 71 -5.90 -2.25 2.95
C GLY A 71 -5.86 -2.68 4.40
N TYR A 72 -6.93 -2.41 5.17
CA TYR A 72 -7.05 -2.83 6.56
C TYR A 72 -6.94 -4.35 6.71
N ASN A 73 -7.68 -5.12 5.92
CA ASN A 73 -7.70 -6.58 6.00
C ASN A 73 -6.33 -7.18 5.69
N ASN A 74 -5.67 -6.70 4.63
CA ASN A 74 -4.34 -7.18 4.25
C ASN A 74 -3.29 -6.80 5.29
N LEU A 75 -3.26 -5.54 5.73
CA LEU A 75 -2.31 -5.06 6.72
C LEU A 75 -2.45 -5.82 8.04
N SER A 76 -3.69 -6.02 8.49
CA SER A 76 -3.99 -6.75 9.73
C SER A 76 -3.57 -8.22 9.63
N ARG A 77 -3.83 -8.88 8.50
CA ARG A 77 -3.38 -10.26 8.26
C ARG A 77 -1.86 -10.36 8.28
N LEU A 78 -1.17 -9.50 7.52
CA LEU A 78 0.29 -9.49 7.44
C LEU A 78 0.95 -9.27 8.81
N ALA A 79 0.38 -8.37 9.63
CA ALA A 79 0.88 -8.12 10.98
C ALA A 79 0.65 -9.31 11.92
N ARG A 80 -0.51 -9.99 11.83
CA ARG A 80 -0.80 -11.22 12.59
C ARG A 80 0.09 -12.38 12.18
N ASP A 81 0.29 -12.59 10.88
CA ASP A 81 1.12 -13.68 10.36
C ASP A 81 2.57 -13.55 10.83
N ALA A 82 3.05 -12.32 11.03
CA ALA A 82 4.38 -12.03 11.58
C ALA A 82 4.43 -12.04 13.13
N GLY A 83 3.30 -12.25 13.81
CA GLY A 83 3.19 -12.15 15.27
C GLY A 83 3.48 -10.75 15.83
N LEU A 84 3.36 -9.71 15.00
CA LEU A 84 3.52 -8.31 15.39
C LEU A 84 2.34 -7.86 16.28
N ILE A 85 1.14 -8.33 15.97
CA ILE A 85 -0.09 -8.13 16.74
C ILE A 85 -0.83 -9.46 16.98
#